data_AF-A0A537M5H1-F1
#
_entry.id   AF-A0A537M5H1-F1
#
_cell.length_a   1.000
_cell.length_b   1.000
_cell.length_c   1.000
_cell.angle_alpha   90.00
_cell.angle_beta   90.00
_cell.angle_gamma   90.00
#
_symmetry.space_group_name_H-M   'P 1'
#
loop_
_entity.id
_entity.type
_entity.pdbx_description
1 polymer ?
#
loop_
_entity_poly.entity_id
_entity_poly.type
_entity_poly.pdbx_seq_one_letter_code
_entity_poly.pdbx_strand_id
1 'polypeptide(L)'
;GGLEARPENVVLYATGNRRRLVRERFSDRTGRAQDDDDVHSEETTQEKLSLADRFGIHVPFLIPDQGRYLDIAQALAARLGVPLSAREVRQRALLWSQWHNGRSCRTARQFVEALRGELALAQTDGEGGAAAHDARSRRRPR
;
A
#
# COMPACT_ATOMS: atom_id res chain seq x y z
N GLY A 1 33.27 0.32 15.84
CA GLY A 1 31.90 -0.12 15.50
C GLY A 1 31.61 -1.39 16.26
N GLY A 2 31.12 -1.27 17.49
CA GLY A 2 30.75 -2.40 18.33
C GLY A 2 29.24 -2.44 18.48
N LEU A 3 28.66 -3.63 18.49
CA LEU A 3 27.27 -3.85 18.81
C LEU A 3 27.13 -3.73 20.34
N GLU A 4 27.07 -2.51 20.85
CA GLU A 4 26.87 -2.27 22.28
C GLU A 4 25.41 -2.54 22.64
N ALA A 5 25.18 -3.22 23.77
CA ALA A 5 23.84 -3.55 24.25
C ALA A 5 23.07 -2.27 24.55
N ARG A 6 21.79 -2.22 24.16
CA ARG A 6 20.93 -1.05 24.36
C ARG A 6 20.79 -0.77 25.87
N PRO A 7 21.11 0.45 26.36
CA PRO A 7 20.96 0.80 27.77
C PRO A 7 19.51 0.65 28.22
N GLU A 8 19.29 0.28 29.49
CA GLU A 8 17.95 0.02 30.05
C GLU A 8 17.01 1.24 29.97
N ASN A 9 17.57 2.45 29.89
CA ASN A 9 16.84 3.72 29.82
C ASN A 9 16.68 4.31 28.40
N VAL A 10 16.97 3.54 27.35
CA VAL A 10 16.83 4.01 25.95
C VAL A 10 15.58 3.42 25.31
N VAL A 11 14.68 4.27 24.79
CA VAL A 11 13.49 3.88 24.01
C VAL A 11 13.61 4.33 22.56
N LEU A 12 13.52 3.40 21.61
CA LEU A 12 13.34 3.70 20.19
C LEU A 12 11.85 3.72 19.86
N TYR A 13 11.35 4.86 19.38
CA TYR A 13 9.95 5.02 18.98
C TYR A 13 9.88 5.46 17.52
N ALA A 14 9.04 4.78 16.73
CA ALA A 14 8.82 5.07 15.32
C ALA A 14 7.31 5.16 15.06
N THR A 15 6.87 6.24 14.41
CA THR A 15 5.47 6.43 14.03
C THR A 15 5.37 6.95 12.60
N GLY A 16 4.35 6.49 11.87
CA GLY A 16 4.01 6.99 10.54
C GLY A 16 2.96 8.11 10.55
N ASN A 17 2.40 8.46 11.71
CA ASN A 17 1.31 9.45 11.82
C ASN A 17 1.64 10.49 12.90
N ARG A 18 2.36 11.54 12.48
CA ARG A 18 2.83 12.65 13.33
C ARG A 18 1.69 13.37 14.07
N ARG A 19 0.49 13.43 13.46
CA ARG A 19 -0.69 14.10 14.03
C ARG A 19 -1.42 13.27 15.09
N ARG A 20 -1.23 11.95 15.13
CA ARG A 20 -2.01 11.03 15.97
C ARG A 20 -1.17 10.27 16.99
N LEU A 21 -0.10 10.93 17.46
CA LEU A 21 0.83 10.40 18.46
C LEU A 21 0.21 10.26 19.86
N VAL A 22 -0.74 11.14 20.21
CA VAL A 22 -1.46 11.10 21.49
C VAL A 22 -2.89 10.60 21.24
N ARG A 23 -3.32 9.59 22.01
CA ARG A 23 -4.67 9.01 21.95
C ARG A 23 -5.71 10.10 22.22
N GLU A 24 -6.56 10.37 21.24
CA GLU A 24 -7.84 11.06 21.50
C GLU A 24 -8.74 10.15 22.33
N ARG A 25 -9.31 10.64 23.43
CA ARG A 25 -10.32 9.90 24.18
C ARG A 25 -11.68 10.17 23.55
N PHE A 26 -12.54 9.15 23.48
CA PHE A 26 -13.89 9.28 22.94
C PHE A 26 -14.80 10.21 23.77
N SER A 27 -14.42 10.52 25.02
CA SER A 27 -15.04 11.53 25.88
C SER A 27 -15.03 12.92 25.25
N ASP A 28 -14.03 13.22 24.42
CA ASP A 28 -13.80 14.55 23.85
C ASP A 28 -14.68 14.79 22.60
N ARG A 29 -15.43 13.76 22.16
CA ARG A 29 -16.29 13.80 20.96
C ARG A 29 -17.78 13.86 21.26
N THR A 30 -18.18 13.62 22.51
CA THR A 30 -19.58 13.68 22.94
C THR A 30 -19.90 15.09 23.42
N GLY A 31 -20.21 15.98 22.47
CA GLY A 31 -20.42 17.41 22.74
C GLY A 31 -21.69 17.71 23.52
N ARG A 32 -21.56 17.83 24.85
CA ARG A 32 -22.53 18.55 25.68
C ARG A 32 -21.84 19.23 26.86
N ALA A 33 -21.17 20.35 26.59
CA ALA A 33 -21.29 21.58 27.38
C ALA A 33 -20.39 22.68 26.76
N GLN A 34 -21.03 23.62 26.07
CA GLN A 34 -20.79 25.07 26.23
C GLN A 34 -19.39 25.64 25.90
N ASP A 35 -19.27 26.19 24.69
CA ASP A 35 -18.54 27.42 24.30
C ASP A 35 -17.08 27.67 24.77
N ASP A 36 -16.34 26.67 25.29
CA ASP A 36 -14.95 26.87 25.78
C ASP A 36 -13.93 25.82 25.27
N ASP A 37 -14.36 24.84 24.45
CA ASP A 37 -13.58 23.63 24.13
C ASP A 37 -12.63 23.75 22.90
N ASP A 38 -12.78 24.81 22.09
CA ASP A 38 -11.90 25.03 20.93
C ASP A 38 -10.46 25.36 21.39
N VAL A 39 -10.30 26.07 22.51
CA VAL A 39 -8.99 26.47 23.06
C VAL A 39 -8.17 25.26 23.52
N HIS A 40 -8.80 24.27 24.16
CA HIS A 40 -8.13 23.06 24.62
C HIS A 40 -7.73 22.11 23.47
N SER A 41 -8.46 22.15 22.35
CA SER A 41 -8.14 21.35 21.17
C SER A 41 -6.88 21.85 20.44
N GLU A 42 -6.69 23.17 20.38
CA GLU A 42 -5.51 23.82 19.81
C GLU A 42 -4.29 23.61 20.71
N GLU A 43 -4.44 23.75 22.03
CA GLU A 43 -3.39 23.50 23.02
C GLU A 43 -2.91 22.04 22.98
N THR A 44 -3.86 21.09 22.90
CA THR A 44 -3.60 19.66 22.72
C THR A 44 -2.91 19.36 21.38
N THR A 45 -3.19 20.15 20.33
CA THR A 45 -2.54 20.01 19.01
C THR A 45 -1.13 20.59 19.02
N GLN A 46 -0.92 21.73 19.68
CA GLN A 46 0.36 22.40 19.84
C GLN A 46 1.32 21.57 20.72
N GLU A 47 0.82 20.94 21.78
CA GLU A 47 1.60 20.05 22.64
C GLU A 47 2.02 18.77 21.87
N LYS A 48 1.14 18.22 21.01
CA LYS A 48 1.47 17.10 20.10
C LYS A 48 2.52 17.46 19.06
N LEU A 49 2.46 18.68 18.50
CA LEU A 49 3.50 19.20 17.61
C LEU A 49 4.84 19.28 18.34
N SER A 50 4.85 19.78 19.58
CA SER A 50 6.06 19.85 20.41
C SER A 50 6.67 18.47 20.71
N LEU A 51 5.85 17.44 20.95
CA LEU A 51 6.33 16.06 21.15
C LEU A 51 6.87 15.46 19.85
N ALA A 52 6.19 15.71 18.74
CA ALA A 52 6.61 15.26 17.42
C ALA A 52 7.93 15.92 16.97
N ASP A 53 8.17 17.17 17.35
CA ASP A 53 9.39 17.91 17.04
C ASP A 53 10.61 17.42 17.84
N ARG A 54 10.39 16.71 18.96
CA ARG A 54 11.47 16.06 19.73
C ARG A 54 12.00 14.79 19.06
N PHE A 55 11.36 14.29 18.00
CA PHE A 55 11.92 13.21 17.19
C PHE A 55 13.03 13.77 16.30
N GLY A 56 14.28 13.46 16.62
CA GLY A 56 15.46 13.98 15.92
C GLY A 56 15.66 13.47 14.49
N ILE A 57 14.87 12.50 14.02
CA ILE A 57 14.97 11.95 12.66
C ILE A 57 13.58 11.90 12.02
N HIS A 58 13.46 12.54 10.85
CA HIS A 58 12.28 12.49 10.01
C HIS A 58 12.60 11.77 8.69
N VAL A 59 11.85 10.72 8.37
CA VAL A 59 11.99 9.99 7.11
C VAL A 59 10.84 10.41 6.18
N PRO A 60 11.09 11.20 5.12
CA PRO A 60 10.03 11.64 4.23
C PRO A 60 9.55 10.50 3.33
N PHE A 61 8.23 10.45 3.09
CA PHE A 61 7.64 9.62 2.05
C PHE A 61 7.49 10.44 0.77
N LEU A 62 8.46 10.28 -0.14
CA LEU A 62 8.46 10.99 -1.41
C LEU A 62 7.58 10.27 -2.44
N ILE A 63 6.82 11.06 -3.20
CA ILE A 63 6.07 10.55 -4.36
C ILE A 63 7.09 10.29 -5.48
N PRO A 64 7.17 9.07 -6.02
CA PRO A 64 8.10 8.78 -7.10
C PRO A 64 7.70 9.54 -8.37
N ASP A 65 8.72 10.00 -9.11
CA ASP A 65 8.53 10.44 -10.49
C ASP A 65 8.09 9.27 -11.39
N GLN A 66 7.77 9.56 -12.65
CA GLN A 66 7.34 8.54 -13.60
C GLN A 66 8.37 7.43 -13.78
N GLY A 67 9.65 7.78 -13.96
CA GLY A 67 10.71 6.80 -14.20
C GLY A 67 10.83 5.84 -13.03
N ARG A 68 10.93 6.40 -11.82
CA ARG A 68 11.05 5.64 -10.58
C ARG A 68 9.82 4.78 -10.29
N TYR A 69 8.62 5.29 -10.58
CA TYR A 69 7.39 4.50 -10.51
C TYR A 69 7.41 3.29 -11.46
N LEU A 70 7.86 3.48 -12.69
CA LEU A 70 7.96 2.40 -13.68
C LEU A 70 9.02 1.37 -13.30
N ASP A 71 10.15 1.80 -12.74
CA ASP A 71 11.19 0.89 -12.27
C ASP A 71 10.70 0.06 -11.08
N ILE A 72 9.93 0.66 -10.15
CA ILE A 72 9.29 -0.06 -9.05
C ILE A 72 8.29 -1.10 -9.59
N ALA A 73 7.42 -0.72 -10.52
CA ALA A 73 6.45 -1.63 -11.11
C ALA A 73 7.12 -2.80 -11.84
N GLN A 74 8.19 -2.53 -12.61
CA GLN A 74 8.96 -3.55 -13.30
C GLN A 74 9.68 -4.50 -12.33
N ALA A 75 10.32 -3.96 -11.29
CA ALA A 75 11.00 -4.77 -10.27
C ALA A 75 10.00 -5.67 -9.51
N LEU A 76 8.82 -5.15 -9.19
CA LEU A 76 7.75 -5.92 -8.55
C LEU A 76 7.20 -7.02 -9.47
N ALA A 77 6.97 -6.72 -10.75
CA ALA A 77 6.52 -7.68 -11.74
C ALA A 77 7.53 -8.82 -11.92
N ALA A 78 8.83 -8.50 -12.03
CA ALA A 78 9.90 -9.49 -12.11
C ALA A 78 9.99 -10.35 -10.84
N ARG A 79 9.93 -9.72 -9.65
CA ARG A 79 9.97 -10.42 -8.36
C ARG A 79 8.80 -11.39 -8.18
N LEU A 80 7.64 -11.07 -8.73
CA LEU A 80 6.43 -11.90 -8.64
C LEU A 80 6.25 -12.84 -9.84
N GLY A 81 7.22 -12.92 -10.75
CA GLY A 81 7.23 -13.85 -11.87
C GLY A 81 6.16 -13.58 -12.93
N VAL A 82 5.81 -12.31 -13.16
CA VAL A 82 4.83 -11.94 -14.20
C VAL A 82 5.43 -12.21 -15.58
N PRO A 83 4.80 -13.05 -16.43
CA PRO A 83 5.29 -13.44 -17.74
C PRO A 83 5.01 -12.38 -18.82
N LEU A 84 5.35 -11.11 -18.56
CA LEU A 84 5.22 -10.01 -19.52
C LEU A 84 6.56 -9.33 -19.74
N SER A 85 6.76 -8.77 -20.93
CA SER A 85 7.98 -8.01 -21.21
C SER A 85 8.03 -6.73 -20.38
N ALA A 86 9.25 -6.25 -20.09
CA ALA A 86 9.45 -4.99 -19.39
C ALA A 86 8.73 -3.81 -20.07
N ARG A 87 8.69 -3.80 -21.41
CA ARG A 87 7.99 -2.77 -22.19
C ARG A 87 6.48 -2.78 -21.92
N GLU A 88 5.86 -3.96 -21.94
CA GLU A 88 4.43 -4.11 -21.69
C GLU A 88 4.07 -3.73 -20.26
N VAL A 89 4.87 -4.17 -19.27
CA VAL A 89 4.68 -3.81 -17.87
C VAL A 89 4.72 -2.29 -17.70
N ARG A 90 5.69 -1.60 -18.31
CA ARG A 90 5.81 -0.14 -18.22
C ARG A 90 4.61 0.56 -18.87
N GLN A 91 4.18 0.15 -20.06
CA GLN A 91 3.03 0.76 -20.73
C GLN A 91 1.74 0.58 -19.92
N ARG A 92 1.47 -0.64 -19.43
CA ARG A 92 0.29 -0.93 -18.62
C ARG A 92 0.34 -0.21 -17.26
N ALA A 93 1.50 -0.12 -16.62
CA ALA A 93 1.69 0.62 -15.38
C ALA A 93 1.40 2.13 -15.55
N LEU A 94 1.80 2.73 -16.69
CA LEU A 94 1.49 4.13 -17.01
C LEU A 94 -0.02 4.35 -17.13
N LEU A 95 -0.72 3.47 -17.86
CA LEU A 95 -2.17 3.52 -17.98
C LEU A 95 -2.82 3.35 -16.60
N TRP A 96 -2.42 2.34 -15.85
CA TRP A 96 -2.93 2.09 -14.51
C TRP A 96 -2.81 3.32 -13.59
N SER A 97 -1.66 4.01 -13.63
CA SER A 97 -1.42 5.19 -12.80
C SER A 97 -2.31 6.39 -13.12
N GLN A 98 -2.89 6.46 -14.32
CA GLN A 98 -3.82 7.52 -14.73
C GLN A 98 -5.24 7.27 -14.19
N TRP A 99 -5.63 6.00 -14.09
CA TRP A 99 -6.96 5.60 -13.60
C TRP A 99 -7.03 5.41 -12.08
N HIS A 100 -5.90 5.35 -11.40
CA HIS A 100 -5.79 5.14 -9.95
C HIS A 100 -5.14 6.35 -9.28
N ASN A 101 -4.93 6.32 -7.95
CA ASN A 101 -4.36 7.39 -7.12
C ASN A 101 -2.88 7.75 -7.46
N GLY A 102 -2.59 8.05 -8.72
CA GLY A 102 -1.31 8.50 -9.21
C GLY A 102 -0.17 7.49 -9.05
N ARG A 103 1.05 8.03 -9.09
CA ARG A 103 2.30 7.26 -9.09
C ARG A 103 2.77 7.10 -7.65
N SER A 104 2.42 6.00 -7.03
CA SER A 104 2.89 5.65 -5.68
C SER A 104 3.37 4.19 -5.63
N CYS A 105 4.18 3.85 -4.62
CA CYS A 105 4.58 2.47 -4.38
C CYS A 105 3.36 1.55 -4.14
N ARG A 106 2.32 2.08 -3.49
CA ARG A 106 1.06 1.34 -3.28
C ARG A 106 0.36 1.08 -4.61
N THR A 107 0.24 2.10 -5.46
CA THR A 107 -0.38 1.96 -6.79
C THR A 107 0.38 0.93 -7.64
N ALA A 108 1.72 0.97 -7.64
CA ALA A 108 2.54 0.01 -8.38
C ALA A 108 2.32 -1.43 -7.89
N ARG A 109 2.20 -1.64 -6.58
CA ARG A 109 1.90 -2.96 -6.02
C ARG A 109 0.51 -3.45 -6.42
N GLN A 110 -0.51 -2.60 -6.30
CA GLN A 110 -1.89 -2.92 -6.70
C GLN A 110 -1.97 -3.29 -8.19
N PHE A 111 -1.27 -2.55 -9.04
CA PHE A 111 -1.14 -2.85 -10.47
C PHE A 111 -0.60 -4.27 -10.70
N VAL A 112 0.52 -4.63 -10.08
CA VAL A 112 1.14 -5.95 -10.30
C VAL A 112 0.29 -7.08 -9.72
N GLU A 113 -0.38 -6.86 -8.59
CA GLU A 113 -1.31 -7.84 -8.02
C GLU A 113 -2.53 -8.06 -8.93
N ALA A 114 -3.12 -6.99 -9.46
CA ALA A 114 -4.23 -7.07 -10.42
C ALA A 114 -3.81 -7.81 -11.70
N LEU A 115 -2.63 -7.47 -12.22
CA LEU A 115 -2.04 -8.11 -13.41
C LEU A 115 -1.87 -9.63 -13.23
N ARG A 116 -1.45 -10.08 -12.05
CA ARG A 116 -1.36 -11.51 -11.74
C ARG A 116 -2.74 -12.17 -11.68
N GLY A 117 -3.72 -11.49 -11.10
CA GLY A 117 -5.10 -11.96 -11.05
C GLY A 117 -5.67 -12.17 -12.46
N GLU A 118 -5.52 -11.18 -13.34
CA GLU A 118 -5.96 -11.27 -14.74
C GLU A 118 -5.31 -12.45 -15.49
N LEU A 119 -3.99 -12.64 -15.34
CA LEU A 119 -3.27 -13.72 -16.01
C LEU A 119 -3.67 -15.11 -15.46
N ALA A 120 -3.95 -15.22 -14.16
CA ALA A 120 -4.41 -16.46 -13.56
C ALA A 120 -5.82 -16.83 -14.06
N LEU A 121 -6.73 -15.86 -14.15
CA LEU A 121 -8.08 -16.09 -14.67
C LEU A 121 -8.07 -16.49 -16.15
N ALA A 122 -7.21 -15.86 -16.96
CA ALA A 122 -7.06 -16.22 -18.37
C ALA A 122 -6.56 -17.67 -18.57
N GLN A 123 -5.78 -18.21 -17.63
CA GLN A 123 -5.31 -19.60 -17.67
C GLN A 123 -6.43 -20.59 -17.32
N THR A 124 -7.27 -20.27 -16.33
CA THR A 124 -8.39 -21.15 -15.94
C THR A 124 -9.48 -21.25 -17.00
N ASP A 125 -9.72 -20.18 -17.77
CA ASP A 125 -10.71 -20.18 -18.85
C ASP A 125 -10.25 -21.03 -20.06
N GLY A 126 -8.94 -21.17 -20.26
CA GLY A 126 -8.35 -22.02 -21.30
C GLY A 126 -8.44 -23.52 -21.02
N GLU A 127 -8.39 -23.93 -19.74
CA GLU A 127 -8.45 -25.34 -19.33
C GLU A 127 -9.89 -25.87 -19.22
N GLY A 128 -10.86 -25.00 -18.85
CA GLY A 128 -12.28 -25.37 -18.73
C GLY A 128 -12.98 -25.70 -20.05
N GLY A 129 -12.46 -25.21 -21.19
CA GLY A 129 -13.03 -25.46 -22.52
C GLY A 129 -12.70 -26.84 -23.11
N ALA A 130 -11.55 -27.42 -22.75
CA ALA A 130 -11.09 -28.70 -23.31
C ALA A 130 -11.77 -29.92 -22.67
N ALA A 131 -12.09 -29.86 -21.37
CA ALA A 131 -12.72 -30.97 -20.65
C ALA A 131 -14.21 -31.16 -21.01
N ALA A 132 -14.90 -30.11 -21.46
CA ALA A 132 -16.33 -30.18 -21.81
C ALA A 132 -16.60 -30.79 -23.20
N HIS A 133 -15.60 -30.89 -24.07
CA HIS A 133 -15.78 -31.39 -25.44
C HIS A 133 -15.58 -32.92 -25.56
N ASP A 134 -14.77 -33.55 -24.70
CA ASP A 134 -14.51 -35.00 -24.75
C ASP A 134 -15.63 -35.86 -24.12
N ALA A 135 -16.43 -35.27 -23.22
CA ALA A 135 -17.51 -36.00 -22.54
C ALA A 135 -18.75 -36.28 -23.42
N ARG A 136 -18.85 -35.71 -24.63
CA ARG A 136 -20.00 -35.91 -25.55
C ARG A 136 -19.75 -36.95 -26.65
N SER A 137 -18.54 -37.52 -26.75
CA SER A 137 -18.19 -38.48 -27.82
C SER A 137 -18.36 -39.96 -27.42
N ARG A 138 -18.55 -40.27 -26.13
CA ARG A 138 -18.61 -41.66 -25.61
C ARG A 138 -20.01 -42.21 -25.31
N ARG A 139 -21.04 -41.76 -26.03
CA ARG A 139 -22.34 -42.48 -26.08
C ARG A 139 -22.60 -42.98 -27.48
N ARG A 140 -22.27 -44.26 -27.70
CA ARG A 140 -22.62 -45.06 -28.89
C ARG A 140 -23.05 -46.47 -28.39
N PRO A 141 -23.67 -47.31 -29.23
CA PRO A 141 -25.13 -47.41 -29.35
C PRO A 141 -25.68 -48.83 -29.10
N ARG A 142 -27.02 -48.91 -29.13
CA ARG A 142 -27.91 -50.09 -29.14
C ARG A 142 -28.13 -50.80 -27.80
#